data_AF-C0QD88-F1
#
_entry.id   AF-C0QD88-F1
#
_cell.length_a   1.000
_cell.length_b   1.000
_cell.length_c   1.000
_cell.angle_alpha   90.00
_cell.angle_beta   90.00
_cell.angle_gamma   90.00
#
_symmetry.space_group_name_H-M   'P 1'
#
loop_
_entity.id
_entity.type
_entity.pdbx_description
1 polymer ?
#
loop_
_entity_poly.entity_id
_entity_poly.type
_entity_poly.pdbx_seq_one_letter_code
_entity_poly.pdbx_strand_id
1 'polypeptide(L)'
;MDKRTLLLLVFIIFLQPQLTLGKDNIQADIPFSTAIALEKARNMTQADKRSQAIDLLETFRKKLIETNKQIHPFLLFTLGNYSMEANHIEEATRYYEDCVKNGGDFSPAWLNLAKACYDLEQFNRAGQCFVRGYELETEKRAVLLYYAANAFFSARQYPKAMAVFNRLTKNHTGEIQPSWHELAVHIFLALEQPKNALPHMEYLAQNMDGTARTTWQEALLYQYMELGMDKKALDFVTFLTREYPLEPKWWKGLARFSLDNNKMENAIVAMTLYSFLTPLTDNEKKLMADLYLAAGIPAKAVEHYQDISTPEKRLAVTQNTVIALRQMNLDQKALELLDQVLTTEKISIKLKMLKGDLLFYLEQYQAAETLFETLAPKDNSGHSWLMLGYSRWNLGKIQSARTAMARAATFKQQKKAAARAIKSLK
;
A
#
# COMPACT_ATOMS: atom_id res chain seq x y z
N MET A 1 -0.67 -0.35 -1.05
CA MET A 1 0.13 -1.41 -1.71
C MET A 1 -0.83 -2.37 -2.38
N ASP A 2 -0.92 -2.28 -3.70
CA ASP A 2 -1.85 -3.04 -4.52
C ASP A 2 -1.44 -4.53 -4.59
N LYS A 3 -2.41 -5.44 -4.58
CA LYS A 3 -2.22 -6.91 -4.50
C LYS A 3 -1.71 -7.54 -5.81
N ARG A 4 -1.08 -6.76 -6.68
CA ARG A 4 -0.87 -7.12 -8.11
C ARG A 4 0.53 -6.84 -8.65
N THR A 5 1.57 -6.89 -7.83
CA THR A 5 2.91 -7.19 -8.36
C THR A 5 3.03 -8.71 -8.49
N LEU A 6 2.44 -9.24 -9.54
CA LEU A 6 2.66 -10.63 -9.96
C LEU A 6 4.16 -10.73 -10.27
N LEU A 7 4.93 -11.37 -9.38
CA LEU A 7 6.33 -11.74 -9.65
C LEU A 7 6.30 -12.68 -10.86
N LEU A 8 6.51 -12.11 -12.04
CA LEU A 8 6.74 -12.84 -13.28
C LEU A 8 8.11 -13.52 -13.14
N LEU A 9 8.11 -14.68 -12.49
CA LEU A 9 9.27 -15.56 -12.44
C LEU A 9 9.46 -16.17 -13.82
N VAL A 10 10.27 -15.50 -14.64
CA VAL A 10 10.79 -16.13 -15.86
C VAL A 10 11.81 -17.17 -15.40
N PHE A 11 11.38 -18.43 -15.37
CA PHE A 11 12.28 -19.57 -15.24
C PHE A 11 13.13 -19.67 -16.51
N ILE A 12 14.26 -18.95 -16.56
CA ILE A 12 15.31 -19.27 -17.54
C ILE A 12 16.11 -20.45 -16.97
N ILE A 13 15.48 -21.62 -16.94
CA ILE A 13 16.22 -22.88 -16.85
C ILE A 13 16.64 -23.15 -18.29
N PHE A 14 17.93 -23.01 -18.59
CA PHE A 14 18.46 -23.43 -19.88
C PHE A 14 18.01 -24.88 -20.14
N LEU A 15 17.20 -25.04 -21.18
CA LEU A 15 16.66 -26.31 -21.71
C LEU A 15 17.74 -27.15 -22.40
N GLN A 16 19.01 -26.85 -22.16
CA GLN A 16 20.11 -27.66 -22.64
C GLN A 16 20.43 -28.66 -21.52
N PRO A 17 20.32 -29.98 -21.75
CA PRO A 17 20.97 -30.93 -20.88
C PRO A 17 22.46 -30.61 -20.94
N GLN A 18 22.98 -29.87 -19.96
CA GLN A 18 24.42 -29.91 -19.73
C GLN A 18 24.73 -31.37 -19.47
N LEU A 19 25.53 -31.96 -20.36
CA LEU A 19 26.19 -33.25 -20.15
C LEU A 19 27.05 -33.12 -18.89
N THR A 20 26.42 -33.22 -17.73
CA THR A 20 27.11 -33.56 -16.52
C THR A 20 27.16 -35.09 -16.54
N LEU A 21 28.36 -35.64 -16.73
CA LEU A 21 28.66 -37.03 -16.43
C LEU A 21 28.49 -37.24 -14.91
N GLY A 22 27.24 -37.23 -14.45
CA GLY A 22 26.83 -37.78 -13.17
C GLY A 22 26.51 -39.26 -13.35
N LYS A 23 26.51 -40.02 -12.25
CA LYS A 23 26.27 -41.47 -12.22
C LYS A 23 24.91 -41.93 -12.78
N ASP A 24 24.01 -41.01 -13.08
CA ASP A 24 22.62 -41.28 -13.49
C ASP A 24 22.40 -40.94 -14.96
N ASN A 25 22.99 -41.76 -15.84
CA ASN A 25 22.68 -41.67 -17.25
C ASN A 25 21.32 -42.34 -17.50
N ILE A 26 20.21 -41.61 -17.34
CA ILE A 26 18.87 -42.10 -17.76
C ILE A 26 18.79 -42.31 -19.28
N GLN A 27 19.85 -42.02 -20.02
CA GLN A 27 19.99 -42.37 -21.43
C GLN A 27 20.83 -43.63 -21.64
N ALA A 28 21.43 -44.20 -20.58
CA ALA A 28 21.99 -45.53 -20.60
C ALA A 28 20.87 -46.56 -20.72
N ASP A 29 21.16 -47.66 -21.41
CA ASP A 29 20.29 -48.83 -21.53
C ASP A 29 18.89 -48.57 -22.11
N ILE A 30 18.70 -47.47 -22.87
CA ILE A 30 17.47 -47.25 -23.63
C ILE A 30 17.28 -48.42 -24.62
N PRO A 31 16.15 -49.16 -24.55
CA PRO A 31 15.89 -50.24 -25.50
C PRO A 31 15.92 -49.73 -26.95
N PHE A 32 16.50 -50.52 -27.86
CA PHE A 32 16.70 -50.12 -29.27
C PHE A 32 15.41 -49.63 -29.95
N SER A 33 14.28 -50.31 -29.72
CA SER A 33 12.98 -49.88 -30.25
C SER A 33 12.54 -48.51 -29.73
N THR A 34 12.86 -48.20 -28.47
CA THR A 34 12.56 -46.91 -27.84
C THR A 34 13.48 -45.82 -28.40
N ALA A 35 14.77 -46.12 -28.58
CA ALA A 35 15.73 -45.20 -29.20
C ALA A 35 15.30 -44.80 -30.63
N ILE A 36 14.84 -45.75 -31.44
CA ILE A 36 14.32 -45.46 -32.80
C ILE A 36 13.10 -44.53 -32.73
N ALA A 37 12.16 -44.79 -31.83
CA ALA A 37 10.96 -43.97 -31.70
C ALA A 37 11.29 -42.53 -31.29
N LEU A 38 12.19 -42.36 -30.33
CA LEU A 38 12.68 -41.07 -29.86
C LEU A 38 13.40 -40.29 -30.97
N GLU A 39 14.26 -40.97 -31.73
CA GLU A 39 15.01 -40.35 -32.83
C GLU A 39 14.08 -39.88 -33.97
N LYS A 40 13.07 -40.69 -34.33
CA LYS A 40 12.04 -40.27 -35.29
C LYS A 40 11.27 -39.06 -34.79
N ALA A 41 10.85 -39.07 -33.53
CA ALA A 41 10.13 -37.95 -32.93
C ALA A 41 10.98 -36.68 -32.90
N ARG A 42 12.27 -36.78 -32.56
CA ARG A 42 13.24 -35.66 -32.61
C ARG A 42 13.32 -35.05 -34.01
N ASN A 43 13.48 -35.87 -35.04
CA ASN A 43 13.52 -35.38 -36.44
C ASN A 43 12.21 -34.71 -36.86
N MET A 44 11.06 -35.19 -36.37
CA MET A 44 9.76 -34.53 -36.62
C MET A 44 9.66 -33.17 -35.93
N THR A 45 10.15 -33.03 -34.70
CA THR A 45 10.18 -31.72 -34.01
C THR A 45 11.10 -30.71 -34.68
N GLN A 46 12.25 -31.13 -35.23
CA GLN A 46 13.13 -30.27 -36.02
C GLN A 46 12.49 -29.77 -37.31
N ALA A 47 11.54 -30.53 -37.86
CA ALA A 47 10.73 -30.17 -39.01
C ALA A 47 9.42 -29.43 -38.64
N ASP A 48 9.32 -28.90 -37.42
CA ASP A 48 8.16 -28.19 -36.85
C ASP A 48 6.85 -29.03 -36.79
N LYS A 49 6.97 -30.36 -36.82
CA LYS A 49 5.84 -31.31 -36.73
C LYS A 49 5.67 -31.85 -35.32
N ARG A 50 5.59 -30.95 -34.33
CA ARG A 50 5.58 -31.34 -32.90
C ARG A 50 4.38 -32.18 -32.49
N SER A 51 3.16 -31.86 -32.95
CA SER A 51 1.98 -32.69 -32.63
C SER A 51 2.15 -34.13 -33.13
N GLN A 52 2.69 -34.29 -34.34
CA GLN A 52 2.91 -35.63 -34.91
C GLN A 52 4.00 -36.41 -34.16
N ALA A 53 5.01 -35.70 -33.63
CA ALA A 53 6.04 -36.30 -32.77
C ALA A 53 5.42 -36.83 -31.46
N ILE A 54 4.51 -36.07 -30.85
CA ILE A 54 3.76 -36.51 -29.66
C ILE A 54 2.92 -37.75 -30.00
N ASP A 55 2.12 -37.69 -31.07
CA ASP A 55 1.26 -38.81 -31.50
C ASP A 55 2.05 -40.09 -31.77
N LEU A 56 3.22 -39.97 -32.39
CA LEU A 56 4.14 -41.09 -32.64
C LEU A 56 4.59 -41.74 -31.32
N LEU A 57 5.05 -40.93 -30.36
CA LEU A 57 5.55 -41.43 -29.08
C LEU A 57 4.42 -41.98 -28.20
N GLU A 58 3.23 -41.38 -28.23
CA GLU A 58 2.02 -41.89 -27.57
C GLU A 58 1.62 -43.27 -28.10
N THR A 59 1.57 -43.40 -29.43
CA THR A 59 1.24 -44.67 -30.09
C THR A 59 2.26 -45.74 -29.73
N PHE A 60 3.54 -45.38 -29.72
CA PHE A 60 4.60 -46.27 -29.29
C PHE A 60 4.45 -46.68 -27.82
N ARG A 61 4.14 -45.74 -26.91
CA ARG A 61 3.89 -46.03 -25.48
C ARG A 61 2.73 -47.00 -25.31
N LYS A 62 1.59 -46.77 -25.99
CA LYS A 62 0.42 -47.66 -25.94
C LYS A 62 0.78 -49.09 -26.34
N LYS A 63 1.56 -49.25 -27.42
CA LYS A 63 2.05 -50.57 -27.86
C LYS A 63 2.95 -51.24 -26.82
N LEU A 64 3.79 -50.49 -26.10
CA LEU A 64 4.58 -51.05 -25.00
C LEU A 64 3.68 -51.58 -23.88
N ILE A 65 2.63 -50.85 -23.51
CA ILE A 65 1.64 -51.28 -22.51
C ILE A 65 0.91 -52.56 -22.96
N GLU A 66 0.40 -52.58 -24.19
CA GLU A 66 -0.33 -53.74 -24.76
C GLU A 66 0.55 -55.00 -24.82
N THR A 67 1.85 -54.82 -25.04
CA THR A 67 2.82 -55.92 -25.11
C THR A 67 3.50 -56.21 -23.77
N ASN A 68 3.01 -55.61 -22.68
CA ASN A 68 3.53 -55.74 -21.31
C ASN A 68 5.05 -55.47 -21.21
N LYS A 69 5.55 -54.51 -22.00
CA LYS A 69 6.94 -54.07 -21.98
C LYS A 69 7.09 -52.85 -21.09
N GLN A 70 8.22 -52.77 -20.38
CA GLN A 70 8.53 -51.65 -19.52
C GLN A 70 8.68 -50.36 -20.35
N ILE A 71 8.05 -49.29 -19.86
CA ILE A 71 8.20 -47.95 -20.43
C ILE A 71 9.46 -47.33 -19.85
N HIS A 72 10.38 -46.96 -20.73
CA HIS A 72 11.62 -46.32 -20.30
C HIS A 72 11.34 -44.90 -19.77
N PRO A 73 11.86 -44.49 -18.60
CA PRO A 73 11.61 -43.16 -18.04
C PRO A 73 11.96 -41.99 -18.98
N PHE A 74 13.01 -42.13 -19.79
CA PHE A 74 13.40 -41.12 -20.78
C PHE A 74 12.36 -40.89 -21.89
N LEU A 75 11.56 -41.92 -22.25
CA LEU A 75 10.42 -41.76 -23.15
C LEU A 75 9.34 -40.86 -22.53
N LEU A 76 9.01 -41.09 -21.26
CA LEU A 76 8.05 -40.27 -20.50
C LEU A 76 8.54 -38.84 -20.35
N PHE A 77 9.83 -38.64 -20.03
CA PHE A 77 10.43 -37.32 -19.97
C PHE A 77 10.33 -36.56 -21.31
N THR A 78 10.61 -37.24 -22.42
CA THR A 78 10.53 -36.64 -23.77
C THR A 78 9.09 -36.26 -24.13
N LEU A 79 8.12 -37.14 -23.87
CA LEU A 79 6.69 -36.84 -24.02
C LEU A 79 6.29 -35.63 -23.18
N GLY A 80 6.73 -35.56 -21.92
CA GLY A 80 6.51 -34.42 -21.04
C GLY A 80 7.06 -33.11 -21.62
N ASN A 81 8.29 -33.11 -22.14
CA ASN A 81 8.91 -31.92 -22.73
C ASN A 81 8.14 -31.44 -23.97
N TYR A 82 7.80 -32.35 -24.89
CA TYR A 82 7.05 -31.98 -26.08
C TYR A 82 5.64 -31.48 -25.75
N SER A 83 4.97 -32.08 -24.76
CA SER A 83 3.68 -31.58 -24.26
C SER A 83 3.80 -30.21 -23.61
N MET A 84 4.86 -29.94 -22.81
CA MET A 84 5.09 -28.59 -22.25
C MET A 84 5.28 -27.55 -23.35
N GLU A 85 6.11 -27.85 -24.35
CA GLU A 85 6.36 -26.95 -25.48
C GLU A 85 5.10 -26.70 -26.33
N ALA A 86 4.21 -27.70 -26.42
CA ALA A 86 2.90 -27.58 -27.05
C ALA A 86 1.84 -26.91 -26.16
N ASN A 87 2.21 -26.43 -24.96
CA ASN A 87 1.31 -25.83 -23.97
C ASN A 87 0.21 -26.78 -23.44
N HIS A 88 0.44 -28.11 -23.51
CA HIS A 88 -0.41 -29.14 -22.90
C HIS A 88 0.09 -29.49 -21.49
N ILE A 89 -0.06 -28.55 -20.55
CA ILE A 89 0.64 -28.58 -19.25
C ILE A 89 0.18 -29.74 -18.36
N GLU A 90 -1.09 -30.10 -18.37
CA GLU A 90 -1.65 -31.20 -17.58
C GLU A 90 -1.18 -32.58 -18.08
N GLU A 91 -1.03 -32.75 -19.40
CA GLU A 91 -0.44 -33.95 -20.00
C GLU A 91 1.03 -34.06 -19.63
N ALA A 92 1.78 -32.96 -19.79
CA ALA A 92 3.17 -32.92 -19.42
C ALA A 92 3.41 -33.28 -17.95
N THR A 93 2.59 -32.71 -17.06
CA THR A 93 2.64 -33.00 -15.61
C THR A 93 2.49 -34.50 -15.34
N ARG A 94 1.51 -35.17 -15.98
CA ARG A 94 1.32 -36.62 -15.84
C ARG A 94 2.54 -37.41 -16.34
N TYR A 95 3.11 -37.03 -17.48
CA TYR A 95 4.30 -37.70 -17.99
C TYR A 95 5.52 -37.52 -17.09
N TYR A 96 5.72 -36.34 -16.51
CA TYR A 96 6.79 -36.14 -15.55
C TYR A 96 6.55 -36.89 -14.25
N GLU A 97 5.32 -36.93 -13.74
CA GLU A 97 4.97 -37.74 -12.56
C GLU A 97 5.29 -39.22 -12.78
N ASP A 98 4.93 -39.77 -13.92
CA ASP A 98 5.22 -41.17 -14.25
C ASP A 98 6.72 -41.38 -14.52
N CYS A 99 7.41 -40.39 -15.07
CA CYS A 99 8.86 -40.40 -15.21
C CYS A 99 9.56 -40.50 -13.85
N VAL A 100 9.21 -39.65 -12.88
CA VAL A 100 9.85 -39.65 -11.56
C VAL A 100 9.45 -40.86 -10.70
N LYS A 101 8.27 -41.47 -10.92
CA LYS A 101 7.93 -42.75 -10.27
C LYS A 101 8.83 -43.90 -10.74
N ASN A 102 9.17 -43.92 -12.04
CA ASN A 102 9.91 -45.03 -12.66
C ASN A 102 11.43 -44.79 -12.77
N GLY A 103 11.89 -43.55 -12.68
CA GLY A 103 13.30 -43.13 -12.80
C GLY A 103 13.76 -42.27 -11.62
N GLY A 104 13.27 -42.57 -10.41
CA GLY A 104 13.32 -41.83 -9.13
C GLY A 104 14.36 -40.73 -8.89
N ASP A 105 15.59 -40.91 -9.36
CA ASP A 105 16.73 -40.03 -9.09
C ASP A 105 17.11 -39.12 -10.28
N PHE A 106 16.25 -39.00 -11.29
CA PHE A 106 16.47 -38.11 -12.43
C PHE A 106 16.06 -36.66 -12.16
N SER A 107 17.03 -35.84 -11.73
CA SER A 107 16.80 -34.42 -11.38
C SER A 107 16.04 -33.60 -12.45
N PRO A 108 16.38 -33.65 -13.76
CA PRO A 108 15.66 -32.88 -14.78
C PRO A 108 14.14 -33.14 -14.84
N ALA A 109 13.69 -34.39 -14.61
CA ALA A 109 12.26 -34.69 -14.57
C ALA A 109 11.57 -34.05 -13.36
N TRP A 110 12.23 -34.05 -12.19
CA TRP A 110 11.73 -33.34 -11.00
C TRP A 110 11.64 -31.83 -11.22
N LEU A 111 12.62 -31.23 -11.90
CA LEU A 111 12.62 -29.78 -12.19
C LEU A 111 11.54 -29.40 -13.20
N ASN A 112 11.35 -30.20 -14.25
CA ASN A 112 10.29 -29.96 -15.23
C ASN A 112 8.90 -30.21 -14.65
N LEU A 113 8.76 -31.21 -13.77
CA LEU A 113 7.55 -31.39 -12.97
C LEU A 113 7.29 -30.18 -12.07
N ALA A 114 8.33 -29.65 -11.41
CA ALA A 114 8.21 -28.47 -10.56
C ALA A 114 7.70 -27.25 -11.36
N LYS A 115 8.24 -27.03 -12.56
CA LYS A 115 7.79 -25.98 -13.47
C LYS A 115 6.33 -26.19 -13.89
N ALA A 116 5.97 -27.39 -14.35
CA ALA A 116 4.61 -27.68 -14.78
C ALA A 116 3.60 -27.51 -13.63
N CYS A 117 3.94 -27.96 -12.42
CA CYS A 117 3.14 -27.71 -11.23
C CYS A 117 3.03 -26.21 -10.90
N TYR A 118 4.09 -25.43 -11.11
CA TYR A 118 4.06 -23.98 -10.87
C TYR A 118 3.13 -23.27 -11.87
N ASP A 119 3.20 -23.64 -13.15
CA ASP A 119 2.35 -23.09 -14.22
C ASP A 119 0.87 -23.44 -14.00
N LEU A 120 0.58 -24.59 -13.36
CA LEU A 120 -0.77 -24.99 -12.93
C LEU A 120 -1.19 -24.41 -11.56
N GLU A 121 -0.44 -23.47 -11.00
CA GLU A 121 -0.65 -22.87 -9.66
C GLU A 121 -0.64 -23.89 -8.49
N GLN A 122 -0.11 -25.09 -8.72
CA GLN A 122 0.07 -26.13 -7.71
C GLN A 122 1.35 -25.88 -6.91
N PHE A 123 1.46 -24.70 -6.32
CA PHE A 123 2.71 -24.15 -5.76
C PHE A 123 3.35 -25.03 -4.67
N ASN A 124 2.55 -25.69 -3.82
CA ASN A 124 3.09 -26.62 -2.81
C ASN A 124 3.82 -27.79 -3.47
N ARG A 125 3.24 -28.38 -4.52
CA ARG A 125 3.85 -29.48 -5.26
C ARG A 125 5.10 -29.01 -6.00
N ALA A 126 5.03 -27.83 -6.62
CA ALA A 126 6.19 -27.22 -7.27
C ALA A 126 7.36 -27.06 -6.28
N GLY A 127 7.11 -26.53 -5.09
CA GLY A 127 8.12 -26.38 -4.04
C GLY A 127 8.77 -27.70 -3.64
N GLN A 128 7.98 -28.76 -3.46
CA GLN A 128 8.49 -30.10 -3.15
C GLN A 128 9.38 -30.66 -4.27
N CYS A 129 8.95 -30.50 -5.52
CA CYS A 129 9.69 -30.98 -6.69
C CYS A 129 11.01 -30.21 -6.88
N PHE A 130 11.04 -28.89 -6.65
CA PHE A 130 12.28 -28.12 -6.68
C PHE A 130 13.27 -28.55 -5.58
N VAL A 131 12.80 -28.81 -4.35
CA VAL A 131 13.64 -29.34 -3.28
C VAL A 131 14.22 -30.70 -3.65
N ARG A 132 13.39 -31.59 -4.20
CA ARG A 132 13.84 -32.92 -4.62
C ARG A 132 14.85 -32.85 -5.77
N GLY A 133 14.59 -32.01 -6.78
CA GLY A 133 15.54 -31.75 -7.86
C GLY A 133 16.88 -31.25 -7.33
N TYR A 134 16.88 -30.27 -6.42
CA TYR A 134 18.10 -29.78 -5.76
C TYR A 134 18.86 -30.88 -5.02
N GLU A 135 18.16 -31.80 -4.35
CA GLU A 135 18.78 -32.92 -3.62
C GLU A 135 19.48 -33.93 -4.53
N LEU A 136 18.99 -34.08 -5.76
CA LEU A 136 19.52 -35.00 -6.75
C LEU A 136 20.67 -34.41 -7.60
N GLU A 137 20.85 -33.08 -7.62
CA GLU A 137 21.95 -32.49 -8.39
C GLU A 137 23.31 -32.78 -7.78
N THR A 138 24.30 -33.09 -8.62
CA THR A 138 25.70 -33.18 -8.17
C THR A 138 26.24 -31.79 -7.82
N GLU A 139 25.99 -30.80 -8.68
CA GLU A 139 26.29 -29.40 -8.41
C GLU A 139 25.06 -28.72 -7.80
N LYS A 140 25.15 -28.31 -6.54
CA LYS A 140 24.03 -27.72 -5.82
C LYS A 140 23.80 -26.27 -6.29
N ARG A 141 22.81 -26.07 -7.16
CA ARG A 141 22.45 -24.73 -7.66
C ARG A 141 21.51 -24.01 -6.70
N ALA A 142 21.95 -22.84 -6.20
CA ALA A 142 21.19 -22.03 -5.25
C ALA A 142 19.80 -21.62 -5.76
N VAL A 143 19.68 -21.36 -7.07
CA VAL A 143 18.45 -20.93 -7.72
C VAL A 143 17.27 -21.89 -7.49
N LEU A 144 17.54 -23.19 -7.33
CA LEU A 144 16.51 -24.19 -7.09
C LEU A 144 15.87 -24.08 -5.70
N LEU A 145 16.67 -23.82 -4.66
CA LEU A 145 16.14 -23.56 -3.32
C LEU A 145 15.42 -22.21 -3.26
N TYR A 146 15.88 -21.21 -4.01
CA TYR A 146 15.15 -19.94 -4.17
C TYR A 146 13.75 -20.16 -4.78
N TYR A 147 13.66 -20.89 -5.90
CA TYR A 147 12.37 -21.21 -6.51
C TYR A 147 11.48 -22.08 -5.62
N ALA A 148 12.06 -23.05 -4.89
CA ALA A 148 11.33 -23.84 -3.92
C ALA A 148 10.73 -22.98 -2.81
N ALA A 149 11.53 -22.09 -2.20
CA ALA A 149 11.06 -21.20 -1.15
C ALA A 149 9.96 -20.26 -1.66
N ASN A 150 10.13 -19.70 -2.86
CA ASN A 150 9.10 -18.85 -3.45
C ASN A 150 7.81 -19.62 -3.78
N ALA A 151 7.90 -20.86 -4.27
CA ALA A 151 6.74 -21.71 -4.50
C ALA A 151 6.01 -22.03 -3.18
N PHE A 152 6.73 -22.36 -2.09
CA PHE A 152 6.09 -22.52 -0.78
C PHE A 152 5.46 -21.22 -0.27
N PHE A 153 6.07 -20.07 -0.54
CA PHE A 153 5.50 -18.76 -0.21
C PHE A 153 4.18 -18.51 -0.97
N SER A 154 4.16 -18.73 -2.30
CA SER A 154 2.95 -18.63 -3.12
C SER A 154 1.86 -19.62 -2.68
N ALA A 155 2.25 -20.80 -2.18
CA ALA A 155 1.36 -21.77 -1.55
C ALA A 155 0.84 -21.36 -0.16
N ARG A 156 1.24 -20.18 0.35
CA ARG A 156 1.00 -19.70 1.72
C ARG A 156 1.54 -20.62 2.82
N GLN A 157 2.54 -21.43 2.51
CA GLN A 157 3.23 -22.30 3.46
C GLN A 157 4.47 -21.60 3.99
N TYR A 158 4.26 -20.45 4.65
CA TYR A 158 5.33 -19.57 5.09
C TYR A 158 6.39 -20.25 5.98
N PRO A 159 6.03 -21.17 6.92
CA PRO A 159 7.05 -21.93 7.67
C PRO A 159 7.95 -22.81 6.79
N LYS A 160 7.39 -23.44 5.74
CA LYS A 160 8.19 -24.23 4.79
C LYS A 160 9.04 -23.33 3.91
N ALA A 161 8.49 -22.21 3.44
CA ALA A 161 9.24 -21.21 2.69
C ALA A 161 10.45 -20.73 3.49
N MET A 162 10.26 -20.41 4.77
CA MET A 162 11.35 -20.02 5.69
C MET A 162 12.38 -21.13 5.89
N ALA A 163 11.94 -22.38 6.11
CA ALA A 163 12.85 -23.50 6.26
C ALA A 163 13.75 -23.70 5.02
N VAL A 164 13.17 -23.61 3.82
CA VAL A 164 13.91 -23.71 2.56
C VAL A 164 14.82 -22.49 2.34
N PHE A 165 14.35 -21.29 2.67
CA PHE A 165 15.15 -20.07 2.60
C PHE A 165 16.37 -20.10 3.54
N ASN A 166 16.21 -20.63 4.75
CA ASN A 166 17.32 -20.85 5.69
C ASN A 166 18.32 -21.88 5.16
N ARG A 167 17.85 -22.92 4.46
CA ARG A 167 18.72 -23.88 3.77
C ARG A 167 19.49 -23.22 2.62
N LEU A 168 18.83 -22.35 1.84
CA LEU A 168 19.44 -21.57 0.77
C LEU A 168 20.61 -20.72 1.30
N THR A 169 20.34 -19.88 2.29
CA THR A 169 21.34 -18.95 2.86
C THR A 169 22.47 -19.67 3.61
N LYS A 170 22.19 -20.81 4.24
CA LYS A 170 23.21 -21.64 4.90
C LYS A 170 24.15 -22.33 3.91
N ASN A 171 23.62 -22.85 2.81
CA ASN A 171 24.41 -23.68 1.88
C ASN A 171 25.04 -22.87 0.74
N HIS A 172 24.56 -21.66 0.48
CA HIS A 172 25.02 -20.81 -0.62
C HIS A 172 25.36 -19.41 -0.11
N THR A 173 26.53 -19.28 0.52
CA THR A 173 27.01 -18.03 1.14
C THR A 173 27.73 -17.09 0.17
N GLY A 174 27.99 -17.55 -1.07
CA GLY A 174 28.94 -16.94 -2.00
C GLY A 174 28.55 -15.57 -2.57
N GLU A 175 27.25 -15.26 -2.70
CA GLU A 175 26.74 -13.89 -2.94
C GLU A 175 25.22 -13.89 -2.75
N ILE A 176 24.72 -13.11 -1.80
CA ILE A 176 23.27 -12.99 -1.55
C ILE A 176 22.70 -12.00 -2.58
N GLN A 177 21.86 -12.50 -3.47
CA GLN A 177 21.23 -11.68 -4.51
C GLN A 177 20.14 -10.77 -3.91
N PRO A 178 19.88 -9.58 -4.48
CA PRO A 178 18.78 -8.72 -4.04
C PRO A 178 17.43 -9.45 -3.96
N SER A 179 17.13 -10.32 -4.93
CA SER A 179 15.91 -11.14 -4.94
C SER A 179 15.75 -12.04 -3.72
N TRP A 180 16.86 -12.46 -3.07
CA TRP A 180 16.82 -13.25 -1.85
C TRP A 180 16.44 -12.39 -0.65
N HIS A 181 16.89 -11.13 -0.61
CA HIS A 181 16.45 -10.17 0.39
C HIS A 181 14.95 -9.86 0.22
N GLU A 182 14.48 -9.66 -1.02
CA GLU A 182 13.05 -9.43 -1.28
C GLU A 182 12.19 -10.60 -0.80
N LEU A 183 12.58 -11.83 -1.14
CA LEU A 183 11.91 -13.03 -0.67
C LEU A 183 11.94 -13.14 0.86
N ALA A 184 13.07 -12.83 1.50
CA ALA A 184 13.18 -12.82 2.96
C ALA A 184 12.19 -11.84 3.59
N VAL A 185 12.12 -10.60 3.08
CA VAL A 185 11.15 -9.59 3.55
C VAL A 185 9.73 -10.14 3.46
N HIS A 186 9.33 -10.67 2.29
CA HIS A 186 7.99 -11.21 2.11
C HIS A 186 7.67 -12.36 3.08
N ILE A 187 8.60 -13.30 3.27
CA ILE A 187 8.40 -14.42 4.20
C ILE A 187 8.32 -13.91 5.65
N PHE A 188 9.21 -13.02 6.09
CA PHE A 188 9.20 -12.50 7.46
C PHE A 188 7.92 -11.70 7.77
N LEU A 189 7.46 -10.86 6.85
CA LEU A 189 6.21 -10.12 7.03
C LEU A 189 5.00 -11.07 7.08
N ALA A 190 4.96 -12.09 6.22
CA ALA A 190 3.88 -13.09 6.25
C ALA A 190 3.89 -13.99 7.50
N LEU A 191 5.03 -14.12 8.17
CA LEU A 191 5.18 -14.78 9.47
C LEU A 191 4.95 -13.83 10.66
N GLU A 192 4.52 -12.59 10.42
CA GLU A 192 4.34 -11.56 11.46
C GLU A 192 5.63 -11.27 12.26
N GLN A 193 6.78 -11.34 11.58
CA GLN A 193 8.11 -11.04 12.13
C GLN A 193 8.75 -9.81 11.48
N PRO A 194 8.11 -8.63 11.53
CA PRO A 194 8.58 -7.43 10.82
C PRO A 194 9.96 -6.95 11.25
N LYS A 195 10.36 -7.19 12.51
CA LYS A 195 11.71 -6.84 13.00
C LYS A 195 12.82 -7.63 12.27
N ASN A 196 12.55 -8.87 11.90
CA ASN A 196 13.51 -9.71 11.18
C ASN A 196 13.59 -9.34 9.69
N ALA A 197 12.57 -8.66 9.15
CA ALA A 197 12.60 -8.13 7.78
C ALA A 197 13.51 -6.90 7.65
N LEU A 198 13.71 -6.12 8.73
CA LEU A 198 14.40 -4.83 8.69
C LEU A 198 15.81 -4.90 8.07
N PRO A 199 16.71 -5.83 8.42
CA PRO A 199 18.04 -5.88 7.80
C PRO A 199 17.98 -6.11 6.28
N HIS A 200 16.98 -6.87 5.81
CA HIS A 200 16.79 -7.08 4.38
C HIS A 200 16.21 -5.85 3.69
N MET A 201 15.28 -5.14 4.33
CA MET A 201 14.75 -3.86 3.83
C MET A 201 15.82 -2.76 3.80
N GLU A 202 16.66 -2.66 4.83
CA GLU A 202 17.81 -1.76 4.91
C GLU A 202 18.78 -2.03 3.73
N TYR A 203 19.11 -3.31 3.48
CA TYR A 203 19.93 -3.70 2.32
C TYR A 203 19.31 -3.27 1.00
N LEU A 204 18.03 -3.53 0.77
CA LEU A 204 17.33 -3.22 -0.49
C LEU A 204 17.21 -1.70 -0.71
N ALA A 205 16.92 -0.94 0.34
CA ALA A 205 16.83 0.52 0.29
C ALA A 205 18.17 1.21 -0.02
N GLN A 206 19.29 0.54 0.26
CA GLN A 206 20.65 1.05 0.01
C GLN A 206 21.23 0.59 -1.33
N ASN A 207 21.04 -0.68 -1.70
CA ASN A 207 21.79 -1.32 -2.79
C ASN A 207 21.01 -1.48 -4.10
N MET A 208 19.69 -1.28 -4.11
CA MET A 208 18.93 -1.25 -5.35
C MET A 208 19.11 0.07 -6.08
N ASP A 209 18.67 0.16 -7.34
CA ASP A 209 18.77 1.37 -8.15
C ASP A 209 17.41 1.88 -8.63
N GLY A 210 17.39 3.17 -9.01
CA GLY A 210 16.24 3.83 -9.64
C GLY A 210 14.95 3.75 -8.83
N THR A 211 13.87 3.33 -9.49
CA THR A 211 12.54 3.26 -8.90
C THR A 211 12.46 2.21 -7.79
N ALA A 212 13.14 1.07 -7.94
CA ALA A 212 13.14 0.00 -6.94
C ALA A 212 13.77 0.47 -5.62
N ARG A 213 14.90 1.19 -5.67
CA ARG A 213 15.51 1.82 -4.48
C ARG A 213 14.50 2.68 -3.73
N THR A 214 13.84 3.57 -4.47
CA THR A 214 12.84 4.50 -3.93
C THR A 214 11.68 3.76 -3.28
N THR A 215 11.19 2.68 -3.88
CA THR A 215 10.12 1.85 -3.31
C THR A 215 10.55 1.19 -2.00
N TRP A 216 11.77 0.68 -1.93
CA TRP A 216 12.28 0.06 -0.69
C TRP A 216 12.60 1.08 0.40
N GLN A 217 13.08 2.27 0.05
CA GLN A 217 13.22 3.38 0.99
C GLN A 217 11.87 3.78 1.58
N GLU A 218 10.84 3.91 0.74
CA GLU A 218 9.49 4.21 1.20
C GLU A 218 8.95 3.11 2.12
N ALA A 219 9.07 1.84 1.72
CA ALA A 219 8.65 0.70 2.53
C ALA A 219 9.38 0.63 3.88
N LEU A 220 10.69 0.88 3.90
CA LEU A 220 11.50 0.88 5.12
C LEU A 220 11.08 2.00 6.09
N LEU A 221 10.83 3.20 5.56
CA LEU A 221 10.34 4.31 6.38
C LEU A 221 9.00 3.97 7.03
N TYR A 222 8.04 3.45 6.27
CA TYR A 222 6.76 3.02 6.83
C TYR A 222 6.93 1.92 7.87
N GLN A 223 7.80 0.94 7.61
CA GLN A 223 8.03 -0.14 8.55
C GLN A 223 8.62 0.35 9.88
N TYR A 224 9.53 1.33 9.86
CA TYR A 224 10.02 1.96 11.08
C TYR A 224 8.91 2.69 11.85
N MET A 225 8.05 3.43 11.15
CA MET A 225 6.93 4.14 11.78
C MET A 225 5.92 3.18 12.41
N GLU A 226 5.54 2.11 11.70
CA GLU A 226 4.60 1.10 12.22
C GLU A 226 5.14 0.37 13.45
N LEU A 227 6.46 0.18 13.53
CA LEU A 227 7.11 -0.45 14.68
C LEU A 227 7.39 0.52 15.83
N GLY A 228 7.01 1.80 15.72
CA GLY A 228 7.29 2.84 16.72
C GLY A 228 8.79 3.12 16.88
N MET A 229 9.60 2.87 15.84
CA MET A 229 11.04 3.10 15.86
C MET A 229 11.36 4.56 15.51
N ASP A 230 10.82 5.50 16.29
CA ASP A 230 10.79 6.93 15.95
C ASP A 230 12.16 7.52 15.63
N LYS A 231 13.19 7.14 16.40
CA LYS A 231 14.57 7.59 16.14
C LYS A 231 15.06 7.13 14.76
N LYS A 232 14.90 5.84 14.43
CA LYS A 232 15.31 5.31 13.13
C LYS A 232 14.50 5.93 11.99
N ALA A 233 13.18 6.08 12.16
CA ALA A 233 12.32 6.72 11.18
C ALA A 233 12.73 8.18 10.92
N LEU A 234 12.97 8.96 11.97
CA LEU A 234 13.40 10.36 11.87
C LEU A 234 14.77 10.49 11.21
N ASP A 235 15.76 9.72 11.67
CA ASP A 235 17.11 9.74 11.12
C ASP A 235 17.08 9.38 9.62
N PHE A 236 16.29 8.37 9.26
CA PHE A 236 16.19 7.89 7.89
C PHE A 236 15.44 8.86 6.96
N VAL A 237 14.28 9.39 7.35
CA VAL A 237 13.56 10.36 6.52
C VAL A 237 14.33 11.67 6.39
N THR A 238 15.06 12.08 7.43
CA THR A 238 15.95 13.26 7.37
C THR A 238 17.14 13.02 6.44
N PHE A 239 17.68 11.80 6.41
CA PHE A 239 18.67 11.41 5.42
C PHE A 239 18.10 11.50 4.00
N LEU A 240 16.90 10.96 3.76
CA LEU A 240 16.26 10.99 2.43
C LEU A 240 15.98 12.42 1.94
N THR A 241 15.55 13.34 2.81
CA THR A 241 15.34 14.75 2.43
C THR A 241 16.64 15.51 2.16
N ARG A 242 17.77 15.06 2.69
CA ARG A 242 19.10 15.66 2.44
C ARG A 242 19.75 15.12 1.17
N GLU A 243 19.68 13.82 0.95
CA GLU A 243 20.25 13.16 -0.24
C GLU A 243 19.42 13.44 -1.50
N TYR A 244 18.09 13.49 -1.36
CA TYR A 244 17.15 13.68 -2.47
C TYR A 244 16.25 14.89 -2.19
N PRO A 245 16.80 16.12 -2.08
CA PRO A 245 16.05 17.29 -1.63
C PRO A 245 14.97 17.75 -2.61
N LEU A 246 15.09 17.37 -3.89
CA LEU A 246 14.11 17.70 -4.93
C LEU A 246 12.99 16.65 -5.06
N GLU A 247 13.04 15.56 -4.29
CA GLU A 247 12.04 14.50 -4.34
C GLU A 247 10.91 14.80 -3.32
N PRO A 248 9.71 15.24 -3.77
CA PRO A 248 8.70 15.80 -2.86
C PRO A 248 8.18 14.80 -1.84
N LYS A 249 8.15 13.50 -2.18
CA LYS A 249 7.57 12.47 -1.29
C LYS A 249 8.32 12.36 0.04
N TRP A 250 9.62 12.69 0.09
CA TRP A 250 10.39 12.63 1.34
C TRP A 250 10.06 13.77 2.29
N TRP A 251 9.82 14.96 1.76
CA TRP A 251 9.30 16.07 2.56
C TRP A 251 7.90 15.78 3.09
N LYS A 252 7.04 15.16 2.26
CA LYS A 252 5.72 14.68 2.69
C LYS A 252 5.82 13.59 3.76
N GLY A 253 6.79 12.68 3.63
CA GLY A 253 7.09 11.65 4.63
C GLY A 253 7.53 12.26 5.96
N LEU A 254 8.45 13.24 5.94
CA LEU A 254 8.91 13.96 7.13
C LEU A 254 7.79 14.75 7.80
N ALA A 255 6.93 15.39 7.01
CA ALA A 255 5.75 16.08 7.51
C ALA A 255 4.82 15.12 8.25
N ARG A 256 4.47 13.99 7.63
CA ARG A 256 3.62 12.96 8.24
C ARG A 256 4.25 12.42 9.52
N PHE A 257 5.53 12.03 9.48
CA PHE A 257 6.25 11.55 10.65
C PHE A 257 6.20 12.55 11.81
N SER A 258 6.41 13.84 11.50
CA SER A 258 6.39 14.91 12.49
C SER A 258 5.00 15.11 13.10
N LEU A 259 3.93 15.00 12.30
CA LEU A 259 2.55 15.06 12.80
C LEU A 259 2.21 13.89 13.71
N ASP A 260 2.56 12.66 13.31
CA ASP A 260 2.32 11.44 14.10
C ASP A 260 3.05 11.51 15.46
N ASN A 261 4.15 12.27 15.54
CA ASN A 261 4.95 12.49 16.75
C ASN A 261 4.66 13.82 17.48
N ASN A 262 3.55 14.51 17.16
CA ASN A 262 3.16 15.80 17.75
C ASN A 262 4.21 16.92 17.64
N LYS A 263 5.06 16.88 16.60
CA LYS A 263 6.06 17.91 16.28
C LYS A 263 5.51 18.85 15.20
N MET A 264 4.55 19.70 15.59
CA MET A 264 3.83 20.61 14.69
C MET A 264 4.78 21.51 13.87
N GLU A 265 5.78 22.11 14.52
CA GLU A 265 6.72 23.04 13.87
C GLU A 265 7.50 22.34 12.73
N ASN A 266 8.02 21.15 12.99
CA ASN A 266 8.72 20.35 11.98
C ASN A 266 7.80 19.95 10.83
N ALA A 267 6.53 19.65 11.12
CA ALA A 267 5.55 19.35 10.10
C ALA A 267 5.27 20.55 9.18
N ILE A 268 5.16 21.76 9.75
CA ILE A 268 4.99 23.00 8.97
C ILE A 268 6.20 23.25 8.07
N VAL A 269 7.43 23.10 8.60
CA VAL A 269 8.66 23.26 7.81
C VAL A 269 8.69 22.27 6.66
N ALA A 270 8.47 20.98 6.93
CA ALA A 270 8.50 19.94 5.91
C ALA A 270 7.41 20.13 4.84
N MET A 271 6.18 20.48 5.24
CA MET A 271 5.11 20.78 4.30
C MET A 271 5.36 22.05 3.48
N THR A 272 6.02 23.05 4.05
CA THR A 272 6.41 24.27 3.33
C THR A 272 7.40 23.93 2.22
N LEU A 273 8.41 23.13 2.53
CA LEU A 273 9.39 22.67 1.52
C LEU A 273 8.73 21.78 0.45
N TYR A 274 7.82 20.88 0.86
CA TYR A 274 7.00 20.11 -0.08
C TYR A 274 6.20 21.00 -1.04
N SER A 275 5.61 22.08 -0.54
CA SER A 275 4.81 23.01 -1.35
C SER A 275 5.60 23.78 -2.41
N PHE A 276 6.92 23.92 -2.25
CA PHE A 276 7.78 24.52 -3.28
C PHE A 276 8.09 23.56 -4.43
N LEU A 277 7.96 22.25 -4.20
CA LEU A 277 8.33 21.22 -5.18
C LEU A 277 7.12 20.71 -5.97
N THR A 278 5.91 20.80 -5.40
CA THR A 278 4.68 20.36 -6.07
C THR A 278 3.48 21.21 -5.68
N PRO A 279 2.54 21.46 -6.60
CA PRO A 279 1.26 22.08 -6.25
C PRO A 279 0.51 21.27 -5.18
N LEU A 280 -0.01 21.96 -4.18
CA LEU A 280 -0.79 21.35 -3.11
C LEU A 280 -2.22 21.07 -3.58
N THR A 281 -2.74 19.89 -3.22
CA THR A 281 -4.17 19.59 -3.33
C THR A 281 -4.98 20.41 -2.33
N ASP A 282 -6.29 20.61 -2.57
CA ASP A 282 -7.15 21.34 -1.60
C ASP A 282 -7.10 20.78 -0.18
N ASN A 283 -6.94 19.45 -0.04
CA ASN A 283 -6.82 18.81 1.28
C ASN A 283 -5.47 19.14 1.93
N GLU A 284 -4.39 19.20 1.16
CA GLU A 284 -3.06 19.60 1.66
C GLU A 284 -3.01 21.11 1.95
N LYS A 285 -3.68 21.96 1.16
CA LYS A 285 -3.86 23.39 1.46
C LYS A 285 -4.62 23.58 2.77
N LYS A 286 -5.73 22.84 2.95
CA LYS A 286 -6.47 22.83 4.21
C LYS A 286 -5.60 22.37 5.37
N LEU A 287 -4.85 21.27 5.23
CA LEU A 287 -3.93 20.80 6.26
C LEU A 287 -2.92 21.88 6.63
N MET A 288 -2.26 22.50 5.64
CA MET A 288 -1.33 23.61 5.86
C MET A 288 -1.99 24.75 6.63
N ALA A 289 -3.20 25.15 6.23
CA ALA A 289 -3.95 26.20 6.89
C ALA A 289 -4.31 25.87 8.35
N ASP A 290 -4.74 24.64 8.61
CA ASP A 290 -5.04 24.15 9.96
C ASP A 290 -3.76 24.16 10.84
N LEU A 291 -2.62 23.73 10.29
CA LEU A 291 -1.33 23.73 10.99
C LEU A 291 -0.88 25.16 11.33
N TYR A 292 -0.95 26.09 10.37
CA TYR A 292 -0.63 27.49 10.63
C TYR A 292 -1.55 28.13 11.66
N LEU A 293 -2.85 27.84 11.61
CA LEU A 293 -3.81 28.35 12.59
C LEU A 293 -3.50 27.81 13.99
N ALA A 294 -3.19 26.52 14.11
CA ALA A 294 -2.82 25.90 15.37
C ALA A 294 -1.48 26.43 15.92
N ALA A 295 -0.54 26.79 15.04
CA ALA A 295 0.72 27.43 15.39
C ALA A 295 0.60 28.93 15.72
N GLY A 296 -0.61 29.51 15.65
CA GLY A 296 -0.82 30.93 15.92
C GLY A 296 -0.32 31.86 14.81
N ILE A 297 -0.28 31.38 13.57
CA ILE A 297 0.10 32.14 12.37
C ILE A 297 -1.15 32.32 11.46
N PRO A 298 -2.18 33.04 11.93
CA PRO A 298 -3.46 33.11 11.24
C PRO A 298 -3.38 33.74 9.84
N ALA A 299 -2.45 34.65 9.59
CA ALA A 299 -2.28 35.27 8.27
C ALA A 299 -1.98 34.23 7.18
N LYS A 300 -1.08 33.28 7.47
CA LYS A 300 -0.75 32.18 6.55
C LYS A 300 -1.88 31.15 6.44
N ALA A 301 -2.61 30.93 7.53
CA ALA A 301 -3.81 30.09 7.49
C ALA A 301 -4.86 30.64 6.50
N VAL A 302 -5.15 31.95 6.55
CA VAL A 302 -6.11 32.58 5.65
C VAL A 302 -5.69 32.45 4.18
N GLU A 303 -4.41 32.70 3.87
CA GLU A 303 -3.85 32.55 2.51
C GLU A 303 -4.16 31.17 1.92
N HIS A 304 -3.86 30.11 2.68
CA HIS A 304 -4.11 28.73 2.25
C HIS A 304 -5.61 28.36 2.19
N TYR A 305 -6.44 28.83 3.13
CA TYR A 305 -7.88 28.58 3.06
C TYR A 305 -8.54 29.24 1.84
N GLN A 306 -8.08 30.45 1.47
CA GLN A 306 -8.62 31.19 0.32
C GLN A 306 -8.22 30.56 -1.01
N ASP A 307 -7.05 29.92 -1.07
CA ASP A 307 -6.52 29.25 -2.26
C ASP A 307 -7.15 27.87 -2.56
N ILE A 308 -8.09 27.40 -1.71
CA ILE A 308 -8.87 26.19 -1.98
C ILE A 308 -9.80 26.44 -3.17
N SER A 309 -9.75 25.56 -4.18
CA SER A 309 -10.29 25.85 -5.51
C SER A 309 -11.82 25.85 -5.59
N THR A 310 -12.51 24.91 -4.92
CA THR A 310 -13.97 24.76 -5.08
C THR A 310 -14.78 25.50 -3.99
N PRO A 311 -15.91 26.14 -4.33
CA PRO A 311 -16.79 26.79 -3.35
C PRO A 311 -17.25 25.86 -2.23
N GLU A 312 -17.53 24.59 -2.53
CA GLU A 312 -18.01 23.60 -1.56
C GLU A 312 -16.93 23.30 -0.51
N LYS A 313 -15.67 23.14 -0.94
CA LYS A 313 -14.54 22.91 -0.04
C LYS A 313 -14.18 24.18 0.73
N ARG A 314 -14.30 25.37 0.12
CA ARG A 314 -14.15 26.65 0.84
C ARG A 314 -15.20 26.81 1.94
N LEU A 315 -16.45 26.41 1.68
CA LEU A 315 -17.51 26.40 2.70
C LEU A 315 -17.14 25.51 3.90
N ALA A 316 -16.49 24.37 3.65
CA ALA A 316 -16.05 23.46 4.71
C ALA A 316 -14.97 24.06 5.63
N VAL A 317 -14.21 25.05 5.16
CA VAL A 317 -13.16 25.72 5.95
C VAL A 317 -13.55 27.12 6.44
N THR A 318 -14.68 27.68 5.99
CA THR A 318 -15.11 29.06 6.32
C THR A 318 -15.06 29.36 7.81
N GLN A 319 -15.46 28.42 8.66
CA GLN A 319 -15.41 28.62 10.11
C GLN A 319 -13.98 28.89 10.59
N ASN A 320 -13.01 28.09 10.16
CA ASN A 320 -11.61 28.27 10.53
C ASN A 320 -11.01 29.53 9.90
N THR A 321 -11.41 29.89 8.67
CA THR A 321 -11.00 31.16 8.04
C THR A 321 -11.49 32.36 8.84
N VAL A 322 -12.74 32.34 9.30
CA VAL A 322 -13.29 33.40 10.16
C VAL A 322 -12.52 33.46 11.48
N ILE A 323 -12.26 32.33 12.13
CA ILE A 323 -11.45 32.29 13.36
C ILE A 323 -10.08 32.93 13.13
N ALA A 324 -9.40 32.58 12.04
CA ALA A 324 -8.11 33.16 11.68
C ALA A 324 -8.19 34.68 11.45
N LEU A 325 -9.19 35.16 10.71
CA LEU A 325 -9.40 36.61 10.50
C LEU A 325 -9.66 37.36 11.81
N ARG A 326 -10.43 36.78 12.73
CA ARG A 326 -10.70 37.36 14.05
C ARG A 326 -9.46 37.41 14.93
N GLN A 327 -8.59 36.39 14.89
CA GLN A 327 -7.30 36.42 15.59
C GLN A 327 -6.38 37.55 15.08
N MET A 328 -6.62 38.05 13.88
CA MET A 328 -5.90 39.19 13.29
C MET A 328 -6.64 40.53 13.49
N ASN A 329 -7.73 40.57 14.27
CA ASN A 329 -8.62 41.73 14.41
C ASN A 329 -9.18 42.26 13.07
N LEU A 330 -9.37 41.36 12.09
CA LEU A 330 -9.97 41.65 10.79
C LEU A 330 -11.45 41.28 10.76
N ASP A 331 -12.20 41.68 11.80
CA ASP A 331 -13.60 41.30 11.99
C ASP A 331 -14.51 41.75 10.84
N GLN A 332 -14.24 42.90 10.22
CA GLN A 332 -14.99 43.38 9.05
C GLN A 332 -14.82 42.44 7.84
N LYS A 333 -13.59 41.97 7.56
CA LYS A 333 -13.33 41.00 6.49
C LYS A 333 -13.96 39.64 6.80
N ALA A 334 -14.00 39.26 8.07
CA ALA A 334 -14.67 38.04 8.51
C ALA A 334 -16.18 38.11 8.27
N LEU A 335 -16.80 39.27 8.53
CA LEU A 335 -18.20 39.53 8.23
C LEU A 335 -18.48 39.48 6.73
N GLU A 336 -17.67 40.16 5.91
CA GLU A 336 -17.78 40.13 4.43
C GLU A 336 -17.69 38.71 3.87
N LEU A 337 -16.76 37.90 4.37
CA LEU A 337 -16.65 36.49 4.00
C LEU A 337 -17.92 35.72 4.32
N LEU A 338 -18.49 35.92 5.51
CA LEU A 338 -19.75 35.27 5.90
C LEU A 338 -20.92 35.76 5.05
N ASP A 339 -20.97 37.04 4.67
CA ASP A 339 -22.00 37.59 3.79
C ASP A 339 -21.95 36.95 2.39
N GLN A 340 -20.77 36.78 1.83
CA GLN A 340 -20.56 36.11 0.54
C GLN A 340 -20.97 34.64 0.60
N VAL A 341 -20.61 33.94 1.67
CA VAL A 341 -20.87 32.51 1.81
C VAL A 341 -22.34 32.25 2.12
N LEU A 342 -23.01 33.08 2.91
CA LEU A 342 -24.37 32.86 3.42
C LEU A 342 -25.52 33.21 2.45
N THR A 343 -25.28 33.25 1.15
CA THR A 343 -26.25 33.63 0.11
C THR A 343 -27.38 32.63 -0.12
N THR A 344 -27.32 31.42 0.44
CA THR A 344 -28.36 30.39 0.31
C THR A 344 -28.92 29.94 1.67
N GLU A 345 -30.23 29.67 1.73
CA GLU A 345 -30.89 29.38 3.01
C GLU A 345 -30.42 28.09 3.70
N LYS A 346 -29.94 27.10 2.91
CA LYS A 346 -29.55 25.76 3.37
C LYS A 346 -28.25 25.69 4.19
N ILE A 347 -27.60 26.82 4.47
CA ILE A 347 -26.29 26.84 5.13
C ILE A 347 -26.41 26.65 6.66
N SER A 348 -25.37 26.02 7.22
CA SER A 348 -25.16 25.72 8.65
C SER A 348 -25.56 26.86 9.58
N ILE A 349 -26.42 26.54 10.56
CA ILE A 349 -26.79 27.42 11.68
C ILE A 349 -25.54 27.96 12.40
N LYS A 350 -24.47 27.15 12.51
CA LYS A 350 -23.22 27.56 13.16
C LYS A 350 -22.57 28.77 12.49
N LEU A 351 -22.54 28.83 11.16
CA LEU A 351 -21.96 29.97 10.44
C LEU A 351 -22.82 31.23 10.58
N LYS A 352 -24.15 31.07 10.61
CA LYS A 352 -25.08 32.18 10.88
C LYS A 352 -24.93 32.71 12.31
N MET A 353 -24.71 31.84 13.30
CA MET A 353 -24.39 32.26 14.67
C MET A 353 -23.09 33.05 14.73
N LEU A 354 -22.04 32.56 14.07
CA LEU A 354 -20.74 33.25 13.99
C LEU A 354 -20.86 34.64 13.36
N LYS A 355 -21.71 34.79 12.33
CA LYS A 355 -22.05 36.09 11.74
C LYS A 355 -22.75 37.00 12.76
N GLY A 356 -23.73 36.47 13.50
CA GLY A 356 -24.44 37.24 14.54
C GLY A 356 -23.50 37.72 15.64
N ASP A 357 -22.58 36.87 16.09
CA ASP A 357 -21.58 37.23 17.09
C ASP A 357 -20.65 38.34 16.58
N LEU A 358 -20.25 38.27 15.31
CA LEU A 358 -19.44 39.31 14.66
C LEU A 358 -20.20 40.64 14.51
N LEU A 359 -21.47 40.60 14.08
CA LEU A 359 -22.31 41.80 13.98
C LEU A 359 -22.46 42.47 15.35
N PHE A 360 -22.65 41.69 16.40
CA PHE A 360 -22.72 42.21 17.76
C PHE A 360 -21.39 42.84 18.19
N TYR A 361 -20.27 42.17 17.93
CA TYR A 361 -18.93 42.67 18.26
C TYR A 361 -18.58 43.97 17.52
N LEU A 362 -19.00 44.10 16.26
CA LEU A 362 -18.86 45.31 15.44
C LEU A 362 -19.92 46.39 15.76
N GLU A 363 -20.64 46.25 16.87
CA GLU A 363 -21.70 47.17 17.34
C GLU A 363 -22.86 47.36 16.36
N GLN A 364 -23.02 46.47 15.38
CA GLN A 364 -24.14 46.44 14.46
C GLN A 364 -25.35 45.76 15.11
N TYR A 365 -25.78 46.29 16.26
CA TYR A 365 -26.77 45.66 17.13
C TYR A 365 -28.12 45.42 16.46
N GLN A 366 -28.54 46.30 15.55
CA GLN A 366 -29.80 46.15 14.83
C GLN A 366 -29.76 44.95 13.86
N ALA A 367 -28.65 44.77 13.15
CA ALA A 367 -28.47 43.61 12.26
C ALA A 367 -28.30 42.31 13.06
N ALA A 368 -27.57 42.36 14.18
CA ALA A 368 -27.43 41.23 15.10
C ALA A 368 -28.79 40.81 15.68
N GLU A 369 -29.63 41.76 16.11
CA GLU A 369 -30.99 41.48 16.59
C GLU A 369 -31.81 40.74 15.54
N THR A 370 -31.89 41.27 14.32
CA THR A 370 -32.67 40.67 13.22
C THR A 370 -32.19 39.25 12.95
N LEU A 371 -30.88 39.02 12.88
CA LEU A 371 -30.33 37.70 12.63
C LEU A 371 -30.65 36.73 13.77
N PHE A 372 -30.35 37.09 15.02
CA PHE A 372 -30.58 36.19 16.15
C PHE A 372 -32.06 35.92 16.41
N GLU A 373 -32.97 36.84 16.09
CA GLU A 373 -34.41 36.60 16.17
C GLU A 373 -34.85 35.45 15.25
N THR A 374 -34.27 35.35 14.05
CA THR A 374 -34.56 34.23 13.12
C THR A 374 -33.89 32.91 13.54
N LEU A 375 -32.76 32.99 14.25
CA LEU A 375 -31.97 31.81 14.65
C LEU A 375 -32.44 31.22 15.98
N ALA A 376 -32.88 32.05 16.92
CA ALA A 376 -33.16 31.63 18.29
C ALA A 376 -34.22 30.52 18.44
N PRO A 377 -35.29 30.44 17.61
CA PRO A 377 -36.21 29.31 17.63
C PRO A 377 -35.59 27.99 17.15
N LYS A 378 -34.52 28.06 16.33
CA LYS A 378 -33.84 26.91 15.70
C LYS A 378 -32.57 26.48 16.45
N ASP A 379 -32.13 27.28 17.42
CA ASP A 379 -30.93 27.06 18.20
C ASP A 379 -31.21 26.33 19.52
N ASN A 380 -30.66 25.12 19.64
CA ASN A 380 -30.84 24.28 20.83
C ASN A 380 -29.87 24.62 21.98
N SER A 381 -28.87 25.48 21.76
CA SER A 381 -27.90 25.86 22.79
C SER A 381 -28.38 26.99 23.70
N GLY A 382 -29.37 27.77 23.22
CA GLY A 382 -29.83 29.00 23.86
C GLY A 382 -28.89 30.21 23.66
N HIS A 383 -27.77 30.04 22.96
CA HIS A 383 -26.80 31.12 22.68
C HIS A 383 -27.44 32.25 21.88
N SER A 384 -28.21 31.91 20.85
CA SER A 384 -28.92 32.88 20.00
C SER A 384 -29.95 33.68 20.79
N TRP A 385 -30.66 33.06 21.75
CA TRP A 385 -31.55 33.79 22.67
C TRP A 385 -30.79 34.76 23.57
N LEU A 386 -29.62 34.35 24.06
CA LEU A 386 -28.79 35.20 24.90
C LEU A 386 -28.26 36.41 24.11
N MET A 387 -27.72 36.18 22.92
CA MET A 387 -27.18 37.23 22.05
C MET A 387 -28.27 38.14 21.49
N LEU A 388 -29.48 37.63 21.22
CA LEU A 388 -30.65 38.46 20.92
C LEU A 388 -30.97 39.41 22.08
N GLY A 389 -30.93 38.90 23.31
CA GLY A 389 -31.09 39.69 24.52
C GLY A 389 -30.06 40.80 24.64
N TYR A 390 -28.78 40.48 24.47
CA TYR A 390 -27.70 41.48 24.50
C TYR A 390 -27.83 42.52 23.38
N SER A 391 -28.20 42.11 22.16
CA SER A 391 -28.40 43.03 21.04
C SER A 391 -29.53 44.03 21.33
N ARG A 392 -30.66 43.54 21.86
CA ARG A 392 -31.80 44.38 22.26
C ARG A 392 -31.48 45.32 23.40
N TRP A 393 -30.68 44.88 24.36
CA TRP A 393 -30.26 45.73 25.47
C TRP A 393 -29.43 46.92 24.98
N ASN A 394 -28.45 46.69 24.09
CA ASN A 394 -27.65 47.76 23.52
C ASN A 394 -28.46 48.72 22.62
N LEU A 395 -29.60 48.27 22.07
CA LEU A 395 -30.57 49.12 21.37
C LEU A 395 -31.54 49.86 22.30
N GLY A 396 -31.42 49.73 23.62
CA GLY A 396 -32.33 50.34 24.60
C GLY A 396 -33.70 49.63 24.74
N LYS A 397 -33.90 48.48 24.10
CA LYS A 397 -35.16 47.71 24.14
C LYS A 397 -35.23 46.83 25.40
N ILE A 398 -35.24 47.46 26.58
CA ILE A 398 -35.03 46.79 27.88
C ILE A 398 -36.00 45.63 28.13
N GLN A 399 -37.30 45.82 27.87
CA GLN A 399 -38.30 44.78 28.12
C GLN A 399 -38.12 43.59 27.18
N SER A 400 -37.88 43.84 25.89
CA SER A 400 -37.64 42.79 24.89
C SER A 400 -36.32 42.04 25.15
N ALA A 401 -35.30 42.74 25.64
CA ALA A 401 -34.05 42.15 26.09
C ALA A 401 -34.27 41.20 27.27
N ARG A 402 -35.02 41.63 28.29
CA ARG A 402 -35.37 40.81 29.46
C ARG A 402 -36.09 39.52 29.05
N THR A 403 -37.05 39.60 28.14
CA THR A 403 -37.78 38.43 27.62
C THR A 403 -36.86 37.44 26.90
N ALA A 404 -35.99 37.92 26.00
CA ALA A 404 -35.07 37.07 25.28
C ALA A 404 -34.05 36.39 26.23
N MET A 405 -33.50 37.12 27.19
CA MET A 405 -32.61 36.55 28.20
C MET A 405 -33.32 35.57 29.14
N ALA A 406 -34.58 35.82 29.51
CA ALA A 406 -35.38 34.87 30.30
C ALA A 406 -35.59 33.56 29.54
N ARG A 407 -35.79 33.62 28.22
CA ARG A 407 -35.82 32.44 27.35
C ARG A 407 -34.46 31.76 27.29
N ALA A 408 -33.36 32.49 27.16
CA ALA A 408 -32.00 31.91 27.23
C ALA A 408 -31.74 31.20 28.56
N ALA A 409 -32.31 31.70 29.67
CA ALA A 409 -32.11 31.13 31.01
C ALA A 409 -32.74 29.73 31.19
N THR A 410 -33.67 29.32 30.31
CA THR A 410 -34.23 27.97 30.33
C THR A 410 -33.25 26.92 29.76
N PHE A 411 -32.22 27.34 29.04
CA PHE A 411 -31.19 26.46 28.49
C PHE A 411 -30.06 26.26 29.49
N LYS A 412 -29.70 24.99 29.74
CA LYS A 412 -28.69 24.61 30.74
C LYS A 412 -27.35 25.33 30.54
N GLN A 413 -26.91 25.50 29.29
CA GLN A 413 -25.63 26.11 28.94
C GLN A 413 -25.61 27.62 29.23
N GLN A 414 -26.73 28.32 29.00
CA GLN A 414 -26.81 29.78 29.12
C GLN A 414 -27.43 30.27 30.42
N LYS A 415 -28.01 29.38 31.24
CA LYS A 415 -28.71 29.71 32.49
C LYS A 415 -28.00 30.73 33.37
N LYS A 416 -26.72 30.50 33.67
CA LYS A 416 -25.93 31.39 34.54
C LYS A 416 -25.66 32.75 33.91
N ALA A 417 -25.27 32.77 32.63
CA ALA A 417 -24.97 34.00 31.90
C ALA A 417 -26.22 34.87 31.74
N ALA A 418 -27.33 34.25 31.32
CA ALA A 418 -28.61 34.92 31.15
C ALA A 418 -29.16 35.51 32.47
N ALA A 419 -29.11 34.77 33.57
CA ALA A 419 -29.56 35.28 34.87
C ALA A 419 -28.76 36.51 35.34
N ARG A 420 -27.44 36.52 35.11
CA ARG A 420 -26.58 37.68 35.41
C ARG A 420 -26.93 38.88 34.53
N ALA A 421 -27.17 38.64 33.24
CA ALA A 421 -27.57 39.69 32.30
C ALA A 421 -28.91 40.33 32.70
N ILE A 422 -29.92 39.52 33.04
CA ILE A 422 -31.24 40.00 33.50
C ILE A 422 -31.15 40.89 34.75
N LYS A 423 -30.25 40.57 35.69
CA LYS A 423 -30.04 41.36 36.90
C LYS A 423 -29.38 42.71 36.60
N SER A 424 -28.66 42.81 35.48
CA SER A 424 -27.96 44.01 35.04
C SER A 424 -28.85 44.96 34.23
N LEU A 425 -30.01 44.49 33.76
CA LEU A 425 -31.07 45.31 33.17
C LEU A 425 -31.75 46.10 34.30
N LYS A 426 -31.28 47.32 34.55
CA LYS A 426 -31.93 48.30 35.43
C LYS A 426 -33.09 48.97 34.72
#